data_AF-A0A358AXB2-F1
#
_entry.id   AF-A0A358AXB2-F1
#
_cell.length_a   1.000
_cell.length_b   1.000
_cell.length_c   1.000
_cell.angle_alpha   90.00
_cell.angle_beta   90.00
_cell.angle_gamma   90.00
#
_symmetry.space_group_name_H-M   'P 1'
#
loop_
_entity.id
_entity.type
_entity.pdbx_description
1 polymer ?
#
loop_
_entity_poly.entity_id
_entity_poly.type
_entity_poly.pdbx_seq_one_letter_code
_entity_poly.pdbx_strand_id
1 'polypeptide(L)'
;MGVVEVLDPVRPTKAGGWKVDVSRGERNGRVSSEWFNRPDDERYLSLDDLWANVKGRSERSRSRVVQTADIRVEAARDNPERLNLVLPKAHEPVAPTHWAFGQLASIVGAPASYLRQLPA
;
A
#
# COMPACT_ATOMS: atom_id res chain seq x y z
N MET A 1 40.22 33.82 -11.69
CA MET A 1 40.31 32.73 -12.67
C MET A 1 41.09 31.59 -12.02
N GLY A 2 40.39 30.67 -11.36
CA GLY A 2 41.03 29.51 -10.71
C GLY A 2 41.13 28.35 -11.70
N VAL A 3 42.32 27.77 -11.84
CA VAL A 3 42.58 26.62 -12.71
C VAL A 3 42.08 25.37 -11.99
N VAL A 4 41.19 24.61 -12.64
CA VAL A 4 40.70 23.31 -12.16
C VAL A 4 41.55 22.24 -12.82
N GLU A 5 42.39 21.55 -12.06
CA GLU A 5 43.11 20.36 -12.55
C GLU A 5 42.15 19.17 -12.58
N VAL A 6 41.92 18.63 -13.78
CA VAL A 6 41.16 17.40 -13.99
C VAL A 6 42.15 16.24 -13.95
N LEU A 7 42.05 15.40 -12.93
CA LEU A 7 42.83 14.16 -12.83
C LEU A 7 42.32 13.15 -13.85
N ASP A 8 43.25 12.58 -14.64
CA ASP A 8 42.93 11.52 -15.60
C ASP A 8 42.36 10.28 -14.89
N PRO A 9 41.36 9.60 -15.49
CA PRO A 9 40.79 8.40 -14.91
C PRO A 9 41.83 7.26 -14.88
N VAL A 10 41.97 6.63 -13.70
CA VAL A 10 42.76 5.41 -13.53
C VAL A 10 42.32 4.38 -14.56
N ARG A 11 43.23 3.96 -15.45
CA ARG A 11 42.95 2.90 -16.43
C ARG A 11 42.60 1.61 -15.68
N PRO A 12 41.45 0.98 -15.95
CA PRO A 12 41.12 -0.28 -15.30
C PRO A 12 42.16 -1.32 -15.68
N THR A 13 42.78 -1.95 -14.68
CA THR A 13 43.55 -3.18 -14.87
C THR A 13 42.62 -4.20 -15.54
N LYS A 14 43.10 -4.89 -16.58
CA LYS A 14 42.31 -5.92 -17.29
C LYS A 14 42.03 -7.09 -16.33
N ALA A 15 41.03 -6.96 -15.48
CA ALA A 15 40.40 -8.10 -14.82
C ALA A 15 39.58 -8.83 -15.89
N GLY A 16 40.11 -9.93 -16.40
CA GLY A 16 39.33 -10.84 -17.25
C GLY A 16 38.04 -11.20 -16.52
N GLY A 17 36.90 -11.11 -17.23
CA GLY A 17 35.60 -11.37 -16.63
C GLY A 17 35.53 -12.77 -16.00
N TRP A 18 34.87 -12.88 -14.85
CA TRP A 18 34.61 -14.15 -14.21
C TRP A 18 33.72 -15.02 -15.10
N LYS A 19 34.22 -16.20 -15.51
CA LYS A 19 33.42 -17.17 -16.26
C LYS A 19 32.40 -17.81 -15.32
N VAL A 20 31.12 -17.49 -15.51
CA VAL A 20 30.02 -18.10 -14.76
C VAL A 20 29.74 -19.49 -15.33
N ASP A 21 29.79 -20.51 -14.47
CA ASP A 21 29.37 -21.88 -14.80
C ASP A 21 27.91 -22.08 -14.35
N VAL A 22 27.00 -22.06 -15.32
CA VAL A 22 25.55 -22.15 -15.09
C VAL A 22 25.13 -23.54 -14.59
N SER A 23 26.00 -24.56 -14.71
CA SER A 23 25.72 -25.92 -14.24
C SER A 23 25.94 -26.13 -12.75
N ARG A 24 26.60 -25.18 -12.06
CA ARG A 24 26.96 -25.28 -10.63
C ARG A 24 26.00 -24.55 -9.68
N GLY A 25 24.97 -23.89 -10.22
CA GLY A 25 23.99 -23.13 -9.43
C GLY A 25 22.63 -23.82 -9.36
N GLU A 26 21.83 -23.43 -8.36
CA GLU A 26 20.42 -23.81 -8.25
C GLU A 26 19.49 -22.65 -8.64
N ARG A 27 18.30 -22.96 -9.17
CA ARG A 27 17.30 -21.95 -9.52
C ARG A 27 16.57 -21.49 -8.26
N ASN A 28 16.93 -20.33 -7.72
CA ASN A 28 16.18 -19.67 -6.65
C ASN A 28 15.01 -18.84 -7.24
N GLY A 29 13.81 -19.41 -7.28
CA GLY A 29 12.60 -18.75 -7.77
C GLY A 29 11.91 -17.84 -6.75
N ARG A 30 12.42 -17.75 -5.51
CA ARG A 30 11.73 -17.07 -4.41
C ARG A 30 11.41 -15.61 -4.73
N VAL A 31 12.35 -14.87 -5.30
CA VAL A 31 12.15 -13.46 -5.67
C VAL A 31 11.03 -13.31 -6.70
N SER A 32 10.96 -14.22 -7.68
CA SER A 32 9.88 -14.23 -8.68
C SER A 32 8.53 -14.57 -8.05
N SER A 33 8.49 -15.55 -7.13
CA SER A 33 7.26 -15.91 -6.41
C SER A 33 6.78 -14.81 -5.47
N GLU A 34 7.70 -14.14 -4.76
CA GLU A 34 7.39 -13.00 -3.90
C GLU A 34 6.86 -11.83 -4.71
N TRP A 35 7.46 -11.54 -5.87
CA TRP A 35 6.94 -10.51 -6.79
C TRP A 35 5.55 -10.86 -7.33
N PHE A 36 5.34 -12.11 -7.73
CA PHE A 36 4.05 -12.57 -8.27
C PHE A 36 2.92 -12.50 -7.24
N ASN A 37 3.22 -12.77 -5.97
CA ASN A 37 2.25 -12.74 -4.88
C ASN A 37 1.91 -11.33 -4.37
N ARG A 38 2.57 -10.28 -4.88
CA ARG A 38 2.20 -8.91 -4.52
C ARG A 38 0.81 -8.57 -5.08
N PRO A 39 0.01 -7.78 -4.35
CA PRO A 39 -1.23 -7.25 -4.88
C PRO A 39 -0.96 -6.32 -6.07
N ASP A 40 -1.97 -6.12 -6.92
CA ASP A 40 -1.81 -5.41 -8.20
C ASP A 40 -1.37 -3.95 -8.02
N ASP A 41 -1.66 -3.33 -6.88
CA ASP A 41 -1.23 -1.97 -6.54
C ASP A 41 0.23 -1.87 -6.05
N GLU A 42 0.96 -2.99 -6.03
CA GLU A 42 2.37 -3.08 -5.67
C GLU A 42 3.26 -3.68 -6.78
N ARG A 43 2.68 -3.96 -7.96
CA ARG A 43 3.34 -4.61 -9.09
C ARG A 43 3.45 -3.69 -10.31
N TYR A 44 4.50 -2.87 -10.34
CA TYR A 44 4.79 -1.98 -11.46
C TYR A 44 6.03 -2.43 -12.23
N LEU A 45 5.94 -2.49 -13.56
CA LEU A 45 7.03 -2.92 -14.43
C LEU A 45 7.98 -1.77 -14.80
N SER A 46 7.59 -0.52 -14.54
CA SER A 46 8.39 0.68 -14.75
C SER A 46 8.03 1.80 -13.76
N LEU A 47 8.89 2.82 -13.68
CA LEU A 47 8.60 4.03 -12.90
C LEU A 47 7.45 4.85 -13.51
N ASP A 48 7.30 4.82 -14.83
CA ASP A 48 6.21 5.50 -15.52
C ASP A 48 4.85 4.85 -15.20
N ASP A 49 4.79 3.51 -15.15
CA ASP A 49 3.57 2.78 -14.76
C ASP A 49 3.18 3.05 -13.30
N LEU A 50 4.17 3.05 -12.40
CA LEU A 50 3.99 3.42 -11.01
C LEU A 50 3.45 4.86 -10.90
N TRP A 51 4.07 5.79 -11.62
CA TRP A 51 3.66 7.20 -11.61
C TRP A 51 2.24 7.38 -12.11
N ALA A 52 1.89 6.78 -13.25
CA ALA A 52 0.56 6.88 -13.84
C ALA A 52 -0.53 6.33 -12.90
N ASN A 53 -0.26 5.19 -12.25
CA ASN A 53 -1.20 4.60 -11.29
C ASN A 53 -1.39 5.51 -10.06
N VAL A 54 -0.30 5.93 -9.43
CA VAL A 54 -0.36 6.77 -8.22
C VAL A 54 -0.98 8.13 -8.51
N LYS A 55 -0.63 8.74 -9.66
CA LYS A 55 -1.22 10.00 -10.14
C LYS A 55 -2.72 9.84 -10.37
N GLY A 56 -3.13 8.82 -11.12
CA GLY A 56 -4.55 8.56 -11.40
C GLY A 56 -5.37 8.22 -10.16
N ARG A 57 -4.76 7.61 -9.13
CA ARG A 57 -5.39 7.44 -7.81
C ARG A 57 -5.56 8.78 -7.11
N SER A 58 -4.49 9.58 -7.04
CA SER A 58 -4.50 10.90 -6.39
C SER A 58 -5.55 11.84 -7.00
N GLU A 59 -5.68 11.86 -8.32
CA GLU A 59 -6.62 12.73 -9.03
C GLU A 59 -8.10 12.38 -8.75
N ARG A 60 -8.39 11.09 -8.54
CA ARG A 60 -9.73 10.60 -8.17
C ARG A 60 -9.99 10.65 -6.66
N SER A 61 -8.95 10.67 -5.84
CA SER A 61 -9.10 10.80 -4.40
C SER A 61 -9.73 12.14 -4.03
N ARG A 62 -10.70 12.08 -3.11
CA ARG A 62 -11.38 13.25 -2.56
C ARG A 62 -11.36 13.15 -1.05
N SER A 63 -11.21 14.29 -0.39
CA SER A 63 -11.34 14.41 1.07
C SER A 63 -12.47 15.39 1.38
N ARG A 64 -13.23 15.08 2.43
CA ARG A 64 -14.31 15.93 2.91
C ARG A 64 -14.51 15.73 4.40
N VAL A 65 -14.85 16.82 5.08
CA VAL A 65 -15.26 16.79 6.49
C VAL A 65 -16.73 16.37 6.57
N VAL A 66 -17.01 15.39 7.43
CA VAL A 66 -18.34 14.90 7.77
C VAL A 66 -18.56 15.14 9.26
N GLN A 67 -19.72 15.67 9.64
CA GLN A 67 -20.07 15.80 11.05
C GLN A 67 -20.30 14.40 11.63
N THR A 68 -19.72 14.13 12.80
CA THR A 68 -19.84 12.81 13.44
C THR A 68 -21.29 12.40 13.68
N ALA A 69 -22.16 13.36 14.00
CA ALA A 69 -23.59 13.12 14.20
C ALA A 69 -24.32 12.63 12.92
N ASP A 70 -23.77 12.91 11.74
CA ASP A 70 -24.33 12.47 10.45
C ASP A 70 -23.80 11.10 10.02
N ILE A 71 -22.83 10.51 10.75
CA ILE A 71 -22.29 9.20 10.45
C ILE A 71 -23.24 8.15 11.02
N ARG A 72 -23.89 7.38 10.14
CA ARG A 72 -24.71 6.25 10.54
C ARG A 72 -23.96 4.95 10.34
N VAL A 73 -23.94 4.13 11.38
CA VAL A 73 -23.30 2.80 11.36
C VAL A 73 -24.38 1.74 11.23
N GLU A 74 -24.28 0.91 10.20
CA GLU A 74 -25.18 -0.21 9.97
C GLU A 74 -24.39 -1.52 10.05
N ALA A 75 -24.81 -2.40 10.96
CA ALA A 75 -24.31 -3.77 11.05
C ALA A 75 -25.28 -4.70 10.33
N ALA A 76 -24.76 -5.59 9.48
CA ALA A 76 -25.58 -6.56 8.78
C ALA A 76 -25.98 -7.71 9.73
N ARG A 77 -27.28 -7.99 9.86
CA ARG A 77 -27.78 -9.08 10.74
C ARG A 77 -27.41 -10.47 10.23
N ASP A 78 -27.21 -10.60 8.93
CA ASP A 78 -26.89 -11.83 8.22
C ASP A 78 -25.38 -12.04 8.03
N ASN A 79 -24.58 -10.97 8.20
CA ASN A 79 -23.13 -11.04 8.17
C ASN A 79 -22.53 -10.20 9.31
N PRO A 80 -22.22 -10.81 10.45
CA PRO A 80 -21.80 -10.09 11.64
C PRO A 80 -20.36 -9.53 11.54
N GLU A 81 -19.58 -9.94 10.54
CA GLU A 81 -18.30 -9.28 10.23
C GLU A 81 -18.48 -8.01 9.37
N ARG A 82 -19.68 -7.74 8.86
CA ARG A 82 -19.94 -6.64 7.94
C ARG A 82 -20.55 -5.43 8.65
N LEU A 83 -19.73 -4.40 8.80
CA LEU A 83 -20.11 -3.09 9.32
C LEU A 83 -19.91 -2.02 8.25
N ASN A 84 -20.96 -1.27 7.95
CA ASN A 84 -20.97 -0.23 6.92
C ASN A 84 -21.19 1.14 7.54
N LEU A 85 -20.51 2.15 7.00
CA LEU A 85 -20.74 3.56 7.29
C LEU A 85 -21.58 4.16 6.18
N VAL A 86 -22.76 4.65 6.53
CA VAL A 86 -23.60 5.48 5.66
C VAL A 86 -23.25 6.93 5.93
N LEU A 87 -22.61 7.56 4.95
CA LEU A 87 -22.11 8.93 5.05
C LEU A 87 -22.97 9.87 4.18
N PRO A 88 -23.23 11.12 4.61
CA PRO A 88 -23.95 12.08 3.79
C PRO A 88 -23.19 12.32 2.49
N LYS A 89 -23.89 12.34 1.35
CA LYS A 89 -23.32 12.55 0.01
C LYS A 89 -22.32 11.46 -0.45
N ALA A 90 -22.29 10.29 0.20
CA ALA A 90 -21.65 9.11 -0.37
C ALA A 90 -22.66 8.36 -1.25
N HIS A 91 -22.22 7.91 -2.42
CA HIS A 91 -23.08 7.14 -3.33
C HIS A 91 -23.36 5.72 -2.80
N GLU A 92 -22.41 5.15 -2.08
CA GLU A 92 -22.50 3.80 -1.52
C GLU A 92 -22.01 3.78 -0.07
N PRO A 93 -22.51 2.87 0.77
CA PRO A 93 -21.95 2.64 2.11
C PRO A 93 -20.48 2.21 2.01
N VAL A 94 -19.66 2.66 2.96
CA VAL A 94 -18.24 2.35 2.99
C VAL A 94 -17.89 1.53 4.24
N ALA A 95 -17.06 0.50 4.09
CA ALA A 95 -16.53 -0.20 5.25
C ALA A 95 -15.48 0.69 5.97
N PRO A 96 -15.49 0.76 7.31
CA PRO A 96 -14.42 1.45 8.02
C PRO A 96 -13.11 0.69 7.86
N THR A 97 -12.02 1.43 7.72
CA THR A 97 -10.68 0.87 7.91
C THR A 97 -10.48 0.48 9.37
N HIS A 98 -9.44 -0.32 9.66
CA HIS A 98 -9.07 -0.69 11.02
C HIS A 98 -8.88 0.54 11.94
N TRP A 99 -8.30 1.62 11.40
CA TRP A 99 -8.12 2.89 12.10
C TRP A 99 -9.45 3.62 12.31
N ALA A 100 -10.29 3.73 11.27
CA ALA A 100 -11.59 4.39 11.38
C ALA A 100 -12.52 3.68 12.38
N PHE A 101 -12.50 2.35 12.43
CA PHE A 101 -13.20 1.59 13.46
C PHE A 101 -12.73 1.98 14.87
N GLY A 102 -11.41 2.13 15.07
CA GLY A 102 -10.85 2.59 16.34
C GLY A 102 -11.31 3.99 16.74
N GLN A 103 -11.41 4.91 15.77
CA GLN A 103 -11.98 6.24 16.00
C GLN A 103 -13.45 6.17 16.42
N LEU A 104 -14.28 5.38 15.74
CA LEU A 104 -15.69 5.18 16.09
C LEU A 104 -15.86 4.61 17.50
N ALA A 105 -15.07 3.60 17.85
CA ALA A 105 -15.07 3.02 19.19
C ALA A 105 -14.72 4.07 20.27
N SER A 106 -13.71 4.90 20.01
CA SER A 106 -13.33 6.00 20.91
C SER A 106 -14.44 7.05 21.08
N ILE A 107 -15.18 7.36 20.02
CA ILE A 107 -16.30 8.33 20.06
C ILE A 107 -17.40 7.85 21.01
N VAL A 108 -17.68 6.54 21.02
CA VAL A 108 -18.70 5.94 21.90
C VAL A 108 -18.14 5.51 23.27
N GLY A 109 -16.88 5.81 23.56
CA GLY A 109 -16.24 5.48 24.84
C GLY A 109 -15.96 4.00 25.06
N ALA A 110 -15.87 3.20 23.99
CA ALA A 110 -15.65 1.76 24.07
C ALA A 110 -14.23 1.37 23.59
N PRO A 111 -13.57 0.37 24.23
CA PRO A 111 -12.30 -0.13 23.75
C PRO A 111 -12.44 -0.85 22.40
N ALA A 112 -11.74 -0.37 21.36
CA ALA A 112 -11.80 -0.96 20.02
C ALA A 112 -11.36 -2.43 19.98
N SER A 113 -10.40 -2.83 20.83
CA SER A 113 -9.96 -4.24 20.93
C SER A 113 -11.07 -5.15 21.41
N TYR A 114 -11.84 -4.71 22.42
CA TYR A 114 -12.97 -5.46 22.96
C TYR A 114 -14.10 -5.60 21.92
N LEU A 115 -14.49 -4.50 21.27
CA LEU A 115 -15.57 -4.53 20.27
C LEU A 115 -15.29 -5.46 19.09
N ARG A 116 -14.02 -5.64 18.70
CA ARG A 116 -13.63 -6.57 17.61
C ARG A 116 -13.73 -8.04 18.00
N GLN A 117 -13.72 -8.33 19.30
CA GLN A 117 -13.78 -9.69 19.83
C GLN A 117 -15.20 -10.11 20.19
N LEU A 118 -16.18 -9.22 20.01
CA LEU A 118 -17.57 -9.56 20.27
C LEU A 118 -18.00 -10.70 19.34
N PRO A 119 -18.63 -11.75 19.89
CA PRO A 119 -19.18 -12.80 19.06
C PRO A 119 -20.27 -12.22 18.16
N ALA A 120 -20.22 -12.74 16.95
CA ALA A 120 -21.00 -12.38 15.79
C ALA A 120 -22.48 -12.80 15.92
#